data_AF-A0A803VPU8-F1
#
_entry.id   AF-A0A803VPU8-F1
#
_cell.length_a   1.000
_cell.length_b   1.000
_cell.length_c   1.000
_cell.angle_alpha   90.00
_cell.angle_beta   90.00
_cell.angle_gamma   90.00
#
_symmetry.space_group_name_H-M   'P 1'
#
loop_
_entity.id
_entity.type
_entity.pdbx_description
1 polymer ?
#
loop_
_entity_poly.entity_id
_entity_poly.type
_entity_poly.pdbx_seq_one_letter_code
_entity_poly.pdbx_strand_id
1 'polypeptide(L)'
;MDCCDPGGSRTDCCDPGGSRTDCCDPGGSRTDCCDPGGSRTDCCDPGGSRTDCCDPGGSRTDCCDPGGSRTDCCDPGGSRTDCCDPGGSRTDCCDPGGSRTDCCDPGGSRTDCCDPGGSRTDCCDPGGSRTDCCDPGGSRTDCCDPGGSRTDCCDPGGSRTDCCDPGGSRTDCWSRTDCWSRMDCCAGSC
;
A
#
# COMPACT_ATOMS: atom_id res chain seq x y z
N MET A 1 -22.07 -3.51 -4.74
CA MET A 1 -22.65 -2.19 -5.03
C MET A 1 -21.73 -1.44 -5.99
N ASP A 2 -22.28 -0.67 -6.94
CA ASP A 2 -21.47 0.23 -7.78
C ASP A 2 -21.92 1.67 -7.51
N CYS A 3 -21.02 2.56 -7.10
CA CYS A 3 -21.33 3.99 -7.01
C CYS A 3 -20.31 4.85 -7.74
N CYS A 4 -20.83 5.67 -8.66
CA CYS A 4 -20.04 6.61 -9.42
C CYS A 4 -20.69 8.00 -9.38
N ASP A 5 -19.95 9.01 -8.96
CA ASP A 5 -20.42 10.42 -8.99
C ASP A 5 -19.42 11.34 -9.70
N PRO A 6 -19.38 11.34 -11.04
CA PRO A 6 -18.44 12.17 -11.80
C PRO A 6 -18.67 13.67 -11.54
N GLY A 7 -17.73 14.32 -10.84
CA GLY A 7 -17.79 15.75 -10.50
C GLY A 7 -18.52 16.07 -9.20
N GLY A 8 -18.84 15.05 -8.40
CA GLY A 8 -19.17 15.20 -6.99
C GLY A 8 -18.00 15.82 -6.23
N SER A 9 -18.26 16.43 -5.08
CA SER A 9 -17.14 16.80 -4.20
C SER A 9 -16.65 15.60 -3.39
N ARG A 10 -17.51 14.60 -3.19
CA ARG A 10 -17.29 13.40 -2.37
C ARG A 10 -18.17 12.25 -2.85
N THR A 11 -17.59 11.06 -2.90
CA THR A 11 -18.30 9.80 -3.16
C THR A 11 -18.08 8.84 -2.00
N ASP A 12 -19.17 8.41 -1.37
CA ASP A 12 -19.14 7.45 -0.27
C ASP A 12 -19.95 6.19 -0.65
N CYS A 13 -19.33 5.02 -0.60
CA CYS A 13 -19.96 3.73 -0.89
C CYS A 13 -19.83 2.77 0.28
N CYS A 14 -20.96 2.27 0.77
CA CYS A 14 -20.97 1.25 1.82
C CYS A 14 -21.96 0.12 1.47
N ASP A 15 -21.48 -1.12 1.35
CA ASP A 15 -22.31 -2.30 1.04
C ASP A 15 -22.07 -3.46 2.01
N PRO A 16 -22.49 -3.36 3.28
CA PRO A 16 -22.27 -4.42 4.25
C PRO A 16 -22.96 -5.74 3.84
N GLY A 17 -22.16 -6.74 3.49
CA GLY A 17 -22.60 -8.06 3.04
C GLY A 17 -22.82 -8.17 1.52
N GLY A 18 -22.37 -7.18 0.75
CA GLY A 18 -22.22 -7.29 -0.69
C GLY A 18 -21.23 -8.39 -1.06
N SER A 19 -21.25 -8.86 -2.30
CA SER A 19 -20.15 -9.71 -2.78
C SER A 19 -18.98 -8.87 -3.30
N ARG A 20 -19.26 -7.66 -3.76
CA ARG A 20 -18.32 -6.75 -4.42
C ARG A 20 -18.80 -5.32 -4.26
N THR A 21 -17.88 -4.38 -4.02
CA THR A 21 -18.16 -2.94 -3.97
C THR A 21 -17.17 -2.16 -4.81
N ASP A 22 -17.69 -1.44 -5.81
CA ASP A 22 -16.90 -0.65 -6.74
C ASP A 22 -17.28 0.84 -6.60
N CYS A 23 -16.30 1.71 -6.40
CA CYS A 23 -16.51 3.15 -6.32
C CYS A 23 -15.64 3.91 -7.32
N CYS A 24 -16.22 4.89 -8.01
CA CYS A 24 -15.46 5.72 -8.93
C CYS A 24 -15.89 7.19 -8.90
N ASP A 25 -14.98 8.11 -8.54
CA ASP A 25 -15.25 9.56 -8.58
C ASP A 25 -14.21 10.30 -9.42
N PRO A 26 -14.31 10.29 -10.75
CA PRO A 26 -13.39 11.07 -11.57
C PRO A 26 -13.61 12.57 -11.37
N GLY A 27 -12.64 13.24 -10.74
CA GLY A 27 -12.66 14.67 -10.44
C GLY A 27 -13.26 15.06 -9.09
N GLY A 28 -13.51 14.05 -8.24
CA GLY A 28 -13.89 14.21 -6.84
C GLY A 28 -12.81 14.92 -6.03
N SER A 29 -13.13 15.31 -4.80
CA SER A 29 -12.08 15.66 -3.84
C SER A 29 -11.76 14.51 -2.90
N ARG A 30 -12.71 13.59 -2.70
CA ARG A 30 -12.59 12.44 -1.79
C ARG A 30 -13.46 11.28 -2.24
N THR A 31 -12.92 10.07 -2.18
CA THR A 31 -13.65 8.83 -2.44
C THR A 31 -13.44 7.86 -1.29
N ASP A 32 -14.52 7.47 -0.62
CA ASP A 32 -14.50 6.54 0.52
C ASP A 32 -15.33 5.29 0.19
N CYS A 33 -14.75 4.10 0.37
CA CYS A 33 -15.41 2.82 0.11
C CYS A 33 -15.26 1.84 1.26
N CYS A 34 -16.36 1.21 1.64
CA CYS A 34 -16.35 0.22 2.70
C CYS A 34 -17.29 -0.96 2.44
N ASP A 35 -16.76 -2.18 2.43
CA ASP A 35 -17.54 -3.40 2.28
C ASP A 35 -17.28 -4.39 3.43
N PRO A 36 -17.87 -4.22 4.62
CA PRO A 36 -17.70 -5.20 5.68
C PRO A 36 -18.31 -6.56 5.28
N GLY A 37 -17.47 -7.57 5.09
CA GLY A 37 -17.87 -8.94 4.72
C GLY A 37 -18.03 -9.17 3.21
N GLY A 38 -17.54 -8.23 2.41
CA GLY A 38 -17.38 -8.33 0.97
C GLY A 38 -16.48 -9.48 0.56
N SER A 39 -16.43 -9.78 -0.74
CA SER A 39 -15.30 -10.57 -1.27
C SER A 39 -14.27 -9.67 -1.94
N ARG A 40 -14.66 -8.48 -2.41
CA ARG A 40 -13.80 -7.54 -3.14
C ARG A 40 -14.27 -6.10 -2.96
N THR A 41 -13.35 -5.18 -2.76
CA THR A 41 -13.61 -3.74 -2.74
C THR A 41 -12.63 -3.03 -3.66
N ASP A 42 -13.16 -2.32 -4.66
CA ASP A 42 -12.37 -1.58 -5.65
C ASP A 42 -12.74 -0.09 -5.58
N CYS A 43 -11.75 0.80 -5.48
CA CYS A 43 -11.98 2.25 -5.50
C CYS A 43 -11.04 2.96 -6.46
N CYS A 44 -11.60 3.89 -7.23
CA CYS A 44 -10.82 4.70 -8.14
C CYS A 44 -11.22 6.17 -8.13
N ASP A 45 -10.28 7.08 -7.87
CA ASP A 45 -10.51 8.53 -7.94
C ASP A 45 -9.46 9.19 -8.85
N PRO A 46 -9.65 9.21 -10.17
CA PRO A 46 -8.73 9.94 -11.04
C PRO A 46 -8.86 11.45 -10.82
N GLY A 47 -7.86 12.06 -10.16
CA GLY A 47 -7.79 13.51 -9.91
C GLY A 47 -8.33 13.95 -8.55
N GLY A 48 -8.60 12.98 -7.67
CA GLY A 48 -8.97 13.17 -6.28
C GLY A 48 -7.91 13.89 -5.47
N SER A 49 -8.25 14.23 -4.23
CA SER A 49 -7.23 14.57 -3.24
C SER A 49 -6.98 13.44 -2.24
N ARG A 50 -7.96 12.53 -2.07
CA ARG A 50 -7.92 11.44 -1.11
C ARG A 50 -8.80 10.27 -1.56
N THR A 51 -8.27 9.07 -1.47
CA THR A 51 -9.02 7.83 -1.71
C THR A 51 -8.81 6.87 -0.55
N ASP A 52 -9.90 6.47 0.11
CA ASP A 52 -9.87 5.58 1.27
C ASP A 52 -10.71 4.32 0.97
N CYS A 53 -10.13 3.12 1.11
CA CYS A 53 -10.88 1.86 0.98
C CYS A 53 -10.65 0.93 2.16
N CYS A 54 -11.74 0.32 2.63
CA CYS A 54 -11.73 -0.53 3.79
C CYS A 54 -12.65 -1.74 3.62
N ASP A 55 -12.09 -2.95 3.62
CA ASP A 55 -12.85 -4.20 3.51
C ASP A 55 -12.59 -5.11 4.72
N PRO A 56 -13.23 -4.89 5.88
CA PRO A 56 -13.06 -5.79 7.01
C PRO A 56 -13.68 -7.17 6.71
N GLY A 57 -12.85 -8.14 6.35
CA GLY A 57 -13.26 -9.53 6.08
C GLY A 57 -13.37 -9.89 4.59
N GLY A 58 -12.93 -8.98 3.73
CA GLY A 58 -12.75 -9.16 2.30
C GLY A 58 -11.80 -10.27 1.94
N SER A 59 -11.74 -10.59 0.65
CA SER A 59 -10.61 -11.35 0.14
C SER A 59 -9.62 -10.47 -0.61
N ARG A 60 -10.04 -9.31 -1.10
CA ARG A 60 -9.23 -8.38 -1.91
C ARG A 60 -9.70 -6.94 -1.75
N THR A 61 -8.76 -6.02 -1.60
CA THR A 61 -9.03 -4.59 -1.60
C THR A 61 -8.06 -3.89 -2.56
N ASP A 62 -8.59 -3.19 -3.56
CA ASP A 62 -7.80 -2.48 -4.56
C ASP A 62 -8.16 -0.98 -4.53
N CYS A 63 -7.18 -0.09 -4.32
CA CYS A 63 -7.39 1.36 -4.41
C CYS A 63 -6.44 2.00 -5.42
N CYS A 64 -6.97 2.89 -6.26
CA CYS A 64 -6.18 3.61 -7.24
C CYS A 64 -6.58 5.08 -7.35
N ASP A 65 -5.64 6.00 -7.07
CA ASP A 65 -5.87 7.45 -7.18
C ASP A 65 -4.83 8.09 -8.11
N PRO A 66 -5.00 8.02 -9.44
CA PRO A 66 -4.07 8.68 -10.36
C PRO A 66 -4.17 10.20 -10.24
N GLY A 67 -3.27 10.82 -9.47
CA GLY A 67 -3.20 12.27 -9.26
C GLY A 67 -3.67 12.74 -7.89
N GLY A 68 -3.93 11.78 -6.99
CA GLY A 68 -4.27 11.97 -5.60
C GLY A 68 -3.22 12.72 -4.81
N SER A 69 -3.60 13.18 -3.63
CA SER A 69 -2.60 13.54 -2.62
C SER A 69 -2.33 12.39 -1.66
N ARG A 70 -3.30 11.49 -1.47
CA ARG A 70 -3.28 10.42 -0.48
C ARG A 70 -4.16 9.25 -0.91
N THR A 71 -3.63 8.04 -0.76
CA THR A 71 -4.38 6.81 -0.97
C THR A 71 -4.17 5.89 0.22
N ASP A 72 -5.27 5.52 0.89
CA ASP A 72 -5.24 4.65 2.07
C ASP A 72 -6.08 3.39 1.81
N CYS A 73 -5.48 2.20 1.94
CA CYS A 73 -6.20 0.92 1.84
C CYS A 73 -6.01 0.08 3.11
N CYS A 74 -7.10 -0.48 3.61
CA CYS A 74 -7.09 -1.29 4.82
C CYS A 74 -7.96 -2.54 4.67
N ASP A 75 -7.36 -3.72 4.82
CA ASP A 75 -8.08 -5.01 4.77
C ASP A 75 -7.67 -5.92 5.94
N PRO A 76 -8.22 -5.73 7.15
CA PRO A 76 -7.81 -6.52 8.32
C PRO A 76 -8.10 -8.03 8.26
N GLY A 77 -8.85 -8.50 7.26
CA GLY A 77 -9.23 -9.91 7.10
C GLY A 77 -8.90 -10.48 5.71
N GLY A 78 -8.19 -9.68 4.91
CA GLY A 78 -7.97 -9.85 3.50
C GLY A 78 -7.09 -11.02 3.17
N SER A 79 -7.08 -11.39 1.89
CA SER A 79 -5.97 -12.18 1.37
C SER A 79 -4.98 -11.32 0.59
N ARG A 80 -5.42 -10.13 0.11
CA ARG A 80 -4.66 -9.24 -0.76
C ARG A 80 -5.11 -7.79 -0.60
N THR A 81 -4.15 -6.88 -0.52
CA THR A 81 -4.40 -5.45 -0.55
C THR A 81 -3.46 -4.79 -1.54
N ASP A 82 -4.00 -4.11 -2.55
CA ASP A 82 -3.21 -3.42 -3.58
C ASP A 82 -3.55 -1.92 -3.57
N CYS A 83 -2.53 -1.06 -3.44
CA CYS A 83 -2.70 0.40 -3.52
C CYS A 83 -1.80 1.00 -4.59
N CYS A 84 -2.36 1.88 -5.41
CA CYS A 84 -1.61 2.52 -6.51
C CYS A 84 -1.92 4.01 -6.62
N ASP A 85 -0.91 4.86 -6.42
CA ASP A 85 -1.03 6.31 -6.56
C ASP A 85 0.10 6.88 -7.47
N PRO A 86 -0.05 6.84 -8.81
CA PRO A 86 0.98 7.33 -9.74
C PRO A 86 1.30 8.84 -9.70
N GLY A 87 0.66 9.62 -8.83
CA GLY A 87 0.88 11.07 -8.71
C GLY A 87 0.77 11.59 -7.29
N GLY A 88 0.80 10.66 -6.33
CA GLY A 88 0.43 10.84 -4.95
C GLY A 88 1.30 11.81 -4.20
N SER A 89 0.97 12.06 -2.95
CA SER A 89 2.01 12.47 -2.00
C SER A 89 2.29 11.36 -0.99
N ARG A 90 1.31 10.48 -0.74
CA ARG A 90 1.36 9.43 0.28
C ARG A 90 0.49 8.25 -0.12
N THR A 91 1.01 7.05 0.05
CA THR A 91 0.27 5.82 -0.13
C THR A 91 0.45 4.94 1.10
N ASP A 92 -0.65 4.62 1.79
CA ASP A 92 -0.64 3.82 3.01
C ASP A 92 -1.47 2.53 2.80
N CYS A 93 -0.87 1.36 3.01
CA CYS A 93 -1.55 0.07 2.89
C CYS A 93 -1.39 -0.77 4.14
N CYS A 94 -2.49 -1.32 4.65
CA CYS A 94 -2.49 -2.09 5.89
C CYS A 94 -3.33 -3.36 5.75
N ASP A 95 -2.70 -4.52 5.87
CA ASP A 95 -3.38 -5.82 5.81
C ASP A 95 -2.96 -6.74 6.98
N PRO A 96 -3.43 -6.50 8.22
CA PRO A 96 -3.07 -7.33 9.38
C PRO A 96 -3.35 -8.84 9.28
N GLY A 97 -4.26 -9.26 8.40
CA GLY A 97 -4.67 -10.65 8.22
C GLY A 97 -4.22 -11.27 6.89
N GLY A 98 -3.48 -10.47 6.11
CA GLY A 98 -3.24 -10.65 4.70
C GLY A 98 -2.41 -11.85 4.35
N SER A 99 -2.45 -12.21 3.07
CA SER A 99 -1.37 -13.01 2.51
C SER A 99 -0.38 -12.15 1.72
N ARG A 100 -0.81 -10.99 1.21
CA ARG A 100 -0.04 -10.13 0.32
C ARG A 100 -0.48 -8.68 0.43
N THR A 101 0.47 -7.76 0.52
CA THR A 101 0.24 -6.33 0.45
C THR A 101 1.16 -5.72 -0.59
N ASP A 102 0.61 -5.07 -1.61
CA ASP A 102 1.36 -4.43 -2.70
C ASP A 102 1.06 -2.93 -2.72
N CYS A 103 2.09 -2.08 -2.63
CA CYS A 103 1.96 -0.62 -2.67
C CYS A 103 2.84 -0.03 -3.76
N CYS A 104 2.30 0.86 -4.59
CA CYS A 104 3.03 1.48 -5.68
C CYS A 104 2.75 2.97 -5.77
N ASP A 105 3.77 3.80 -5.54
CA ASP A 105 3.70 5.25 -5.65
C ASP A 105 4.86 5.81 -6.50
N PRO A 106 4.78 5.75 -7.84
CA PRO A 106 5.82 6.26 -8.74
C PRO A 106 6.20 7.74 -8.62
N GLY A 107 5.39 8.58 -7.97
CA GLY A 107 5.55 10.04 -7.98
C GLY A 107 5.38 10.73 -6.63
N GLY A 108 4.93 10.00 -5.61
CA GLY A 108 4.62 10.54 -4.31
C GLY A 108 5.80 10.57 -3.39
N SER A 109 5.60 11.13 -2.20
CA SER A 109 6.72 11.45 -1.32
C SER A 109 6.98 10.37 -0.28
N ARG A 110 6.00 9.48 -0.06
CA ARG A 110 6.01 8.47 1.00
C ARG A 110 5.13 7.28 0.64
N THR A 111 5.66 6.08 0.84
CA THR A 111 4.90 4.83 0.73
C THR A 111 5.08 4.03 2.01
N ASP A 112 3.98 3.74 2.71
CA ASP A 112 3.99 2.97 3.97
C ASP A 112 3.15 1.69 3.79
N CYS A 113 3.74 0.53 4.05
CA CYS A 113 3.05 -0.76 3.92
C CYS A 113 3.23 -1.60 5.19
N CYS A 114 2.12 -2.12 5.72
CA CYS A 114 2.12 -2.87 6.98
C CYS A 114 1.29 -4.15 6.84
N ASP A 115 1.96 -5.31 6.99
CA ASP A 115 1.33 -6.62 6.93
C ASP A 115 1.77 -7.52 8.10
N PRO A 116 1.28 -7.31 9.34
CA PRO A 116 1.64 -8.12 10.50
C PRO A 116 1.37 -9.63 10.41
N GLY A 117 0.42 -10.05 9.59
CA GLY A 117 -0.02 -11.45 9.45
C GLY A 117 0.37 -12.09 8.11
N GLY A 118 1.06 -11.31 7.28
CA GLY A 118 1.29 -11.49 5.86
C GLY A 118 2.01 -12.75 5.48
N SER A 119 2.06 -13.02 4.18
CA SER A 119 3.15 -13.84 3.66
C SER A 119 4.17 -12.98 2.92
N ARG A 120 3.76 -11.83 2.35
CA ARG A 120 4.57 -11.00 1.46
C ARG A 120 4.13 -9.54 1.53
N THR A 121 5.09 -8.63 1.58
CA THR A 121 4.86 -7.19 1.41
C THR A 121 5.78 -6.66 0.32
N ASP A 122 5.22 -6.05 -0.73
CA ASP A 122 5.97 -5.45 -1.82
C ASP A 122 5.67 -3.94 -1.91
N CYS A 123 6.71 -3.10 -1.84
CA CYS A 123 6.59 -1.65 -1.89
C CYS A 123 7.47 -1.07 -3.01
N CYS A 124 6.92 -0.20 -3.84
CA CYS A 124 7.64 0.42 -4.95
C CYS A 124 7.38 1.92 -5.02
N ASP A 125 8.41 2.73 -4.79
CA ASP A 125 8.37 4.18 -4.88
C ASP A 125 9.53 4.72 -5.76
N PRO A 126 9.44 4.64 -7.10
CA PRO A 126 10.49 5.11 -7.99
C PRO A 126 10.86 6.60 -7.91
N GLY A 127 9.97 7.45 -7.41
CA GLY A 127 10.07 8.90 -7.50
C GLY A 127 10.08 9.63 -6.16
N GLY A 128 9.86 8.89 -5.07
CA GLY A 128 9.53 9.47 -3.80
C GLY A 128 10.67 9.75 -2.90
N SER A 129 10.36 10.01 -1.64
CA SER A 129 11.37 10.42 -0.67
C SER A 129 11.63 9.33 0.36
N ARG A 130 10.64 8.47 0.64
CA ARG A 130 10.67 7.49 1.73
C ARG A 130 9.77 6.30 1.42
N THR A 131 10.30 5.10 1.63
CA THR A 131 9.52 3.85 1.60
C THR A 131 9.70 3.12 2.92
N ASP A 132 8.61 2.85 3.65
CA ASP A 132 8.62 2.13 4.92
C ASP A 132 7.76 0.86 4.79
N CYS A 133 8.34 -0.33 5.02
CA CYS A 133 7.61 -1.60 4.93
C CYS A 133 7.82 -2.45 6.19
N CYS A 134 6.72 -2.94 6.77
CA CYS A 134 6.72 -3.68 8.02
C CYS A 134 5.90 -4.97 7.90
N ASP A 135 6.58 -6.11 7.98
CA ASP A 135 5.96 -7.44 7.97
C ASP A 135 6.44 -8.28 9.17
N PRO A 136 5.88 -8.06 10.38
CA PRO A 136 6.32 -8.81 11.56
C PRO A 136 6.12 -10.32 11.55
N GLY A 137 5.17 -10.83 10.77
CA GLY A 137 4.72 -12.23 10.82
C GLY A 137 4.93 -13.00 9.53
N GLY A 138 5.26 -12.33 8.44
CA GLY A 138 5.31 -12.89 7.11
C GLY A 138 6.63 -13.49 6.74
N SER A 139 6.77 -13.77 5.45
CA SER A 139 7.88 -14.58 4.96
C SER A 139 8.86 -13.78 4.11
N ARG A 140 8.42 -12.63 3.56
CA ARG A 140 9.18 -11.81 2.60
C ARG A 140 8.74 -10.35 2.62
N THR A 141 9.69 -9.44 2.60
CA THR A 141 9.47 -8.02 2.36
C THR A 141 10.40 -7.54 1.25
N ASP A 142 9.86 -6.98 0.18
CA ASP A 142 10.64 -6.40 -0.93
C ASP A 142 10.31 -4.91 -1.07
N CYS A 143 11.32 -4.06 -1.00
CA CYS A 143 11.18 -2.60 -1.09
C CYS A 143 12.06 -2.06 -2.22
N CYS A 144 11.51 -1.19 -3.08
CA CYS A 144 12.24 -0.60 -4.20
C CYS A 144 12.00 0.90 -4.29
N ASP A 145 13.05 1.69 -4.09
CA ASP A 145 13.03 3.15 -4.17
C ASP A 145 14.25 3.66 -4.97
N PRO A 146 14.27 3.56 -6.31
CA PRO A 146 15.40 3.98 -7.11
C PRO A 146 15.64 5.49 -7.20
N GLY A 147 14.71 6.33 -6.75
CA GLY A 147 14.78 7.79 -6.87
C GLY A 147 14.81 8.55 -5.54
N GLY A 148 14.52 7.87 -4.44
CA GLY A 148 14.23 8.50 -3.17
C GLY A 148 15.38 8.60 -2.23
N SER A 149 15.07 8.98 -1.00
CA SER A 149 16.09 9.40 -0.04
C SER A 149 16.31 8.40 1.08
N ARG A 150 15.32 7.52 1.34
CA ARG A 150 15.31 6.55 2.45
C ARG A 150 14.41 5.35 2.14
N THR A 151 14.90 4.16 2.45
CA THR A 151 14.09 2.93 2.46
C THR A 151 14.29 2.19 3.78
N ASP A 152 13.22 1.95 4.53
CA ASP A 152 13.24 1.22 5.80
C ASP A 152 12.35 -0.03 5.72
N CYS A 153 12.91 -1.23 5.93
CA CYS A 153 12.16 -2.48 5.84
C CYS A 153 12.39 -3.36 7.08
N CYS A 154 11.31 -3.88 7.66
CA CYS A 154 11.31 -4.57 8.95
C CYS A 154 10.52 -5.89 8.89
N ASP A 155 11.22 -7.01 9.01
CA ASP A 155 10.66 -8.37 9.01
C ASP A 155 11.21 -9.23 10.19
N PRO A 156 10.78 -8.98 11.44
CA PRO A 156 11.20 -9.74 12.62
C PRO A 156 10.94 -11.24 12.56
N GLY A 157 9.85 -11.63 11.89
CA GLY A 157 9.31 -12.99 11.91
C GLY A 157 9.74 -13.82 10.72
N GLY A 158 10.13 -13.16 9.63
CA GLY A 158 10.19 -13.76 8.32
C GLY A 158 11.57 -14.14 7.84
N SER A 159 11.52 -14.62 6.61
CA SER A 159 12.60 -15.40 6.03
C SER A 159 13.58 -14.51 5.27
N ARG A 160 13.11 -13.38 4.72
CA ARG A 160 13.86 -12.57 3.74
C ARG A 160 13.38 -11.13 3.70
N THR A 161 14.33 -10.21 3.63
CA THR A 161 14.08 -8.81 3.29
C THR A 161 15.04 -8.37 2.18
N ASP A 162 14.50 -7.80 1.10
CA ASP A 162 15.25 -7.17 0.01
C ASP A 162 14.89 -5.69 -0.09
N CYS A 163 15.91 -4.86 -0.27
CA CYS A 163 15.78 -3.42 -0.40
C CYS A 163 16.67 -2.94 -1.53
N CYS A 164 16.07 -2.23 -2.49
CA CYS A 164 16.76 -1.71 -3.66
C CYS A 164 16.59 -0.19 -3.72
N ASP A 165 17.65 0.54 -3.37
CA ASP A 165 17.71 1.99 -3.45
C ASP A 165 19.00 2.47 -4.16
N PRO A 166 19.07 2.34 -5.50
CA PRO A 166 20.24 2.77 -6.28
C PRO A 166 20.44 4.29 -6.35
N GLY A 167 19.46 5.10 -5.93
CA GLY A 167 19.50 6.56 -6.04
C GLY A 167 19.63 7.31 -4.71
N GLY A 168 19.40 6.63 -3.60
CA GLY A 168 19.10 7.25 -2.33
C GLY A 168 20.23 7.28 -1.33
N SER A 169 19.91 7.92 -0.21
CA SER A 169 20.91 8.35 0.76
C SER A 169 21.03 7.42 1.97
N ARG A 170 20.03 6.55 2.21
CA ARG A 170 19.96 5.62 3.35
C ARG A 170 19.05 4.43 3.06
N THR A 171 19.47 3.24 3.46
CA THR A 171 18.65 2.02 3.39
C THR A 171 18.88 1.20 4.66
N ASP A 172 17.82 0.93 5.42
CA ASP A 172 17.84 0.17 6.66
C ASP A 172 16.92 -1.06 6.54
N CYS A 173 17.49 -2.27 6.60
CA CYS A 173 16.74 -3.50 6.38
C CYS A 173 17.03 -4.50 7.49
N TRP A 174 15.98 -4.93 8.18
CA TRP A 174 16.09 -5.80 9.35
C TRP A 174 15.24 -7.06 9.18
N SER A 175 15.89 -8.22 9.27
CA SER A 175 15.20 -9.51 9.31
C SER A 175 15.91 -10.50 10.22
N ARG A 176 15.19 -11.56 10.63
CA ARG A 176 15.75 -12.58 11.54
C ARG A 176 16.65 -13.59 10.84
N THR A 177 16.56 -13.73 9.51
CA THR A 177 17.09 -14.90 8.81
C THR A 177 17.99 -14.56 7.62
N ASP A 178 17.72 -13.51 6.86
CA ASP A 178 18.53 -13.09 5.70
C ASP A 178 18.18 -11.64 5.29
N CYS A 179 19.18 -10.75 5.23
CA CYS A 179 19.04 -9.39 4.69
C CYS A 179 19.97 -9.24 3.49
N TRP A 180 19.40 -8.98 2.30
CA TRP A 180 20.16 -8.80 1.07
C TRP A 180 19.91 -7.37 0.56
N SER A 181 20.94 -6.54 0.54
CA SER A 181 20.92 -5.24 -0.15
C SER A 181 21.85 -5.28 -1.35
N ARG A 182 21.35 -4.87 -2.52
CA ARG A 182 22.16 -4.86 -3.75
C ARG A 182 22.74 -3.46 -3.99
N MET A 183 23.99 -3.32 -3.52
CA MET A 183 24.97 -2.24 -3.70
C MET A 183 24.93 -1.09 -2.67
N ASP A 184 26.00 -1.09 -1.87
CA ASP A 184 26.58 0.00 -1.08
C ASP A 184 26.00 0.34 0.31
N CYS A 185 26.53 -0.41 1.29
CA CYS A 185 26.80 -0.02 2.69
C CYS A 185 25.81 0.92 3.40
N CYS A 186 25.07 0.39 4.39
CA CYS A 186 24.81 1.13 5.63
C CYS A 186 24.90 0.22 6.87
N ALA A 187 25.40 0.84 7.94
CA ALA A 187 25.74 0.23 9.20
C ALA A 187 24.49 0.10 10.08
N GLY A 188 23.93 -1.09 10.16
CA GLY A 188 22.91 -1.46 11.14
C GLY A 188 23.10 -2.93 11.47
N SER A 189 23.39 -3.23 12.72
CA SER A 189 23.84 -4.55 13.19
C SER A 189 22.85 -5.67 12.83
N CYS A 190 23.39 -6.76 12.29
CA CYS A 190 22.81 -8.09 12.48
C CYS A 190 22.71 -8.42 13.98
#